data_AF-A0A519WW71-F1
#
_entry.id   AF-A0A519WW71-F1
#
_cell.length_a   1.000
_cell.length_b   1.000
_cell.length_c   1.000
_cell.angle_alpha   90.00
_cell.angle_beta   90.00
_cell.angle_gamma   90.00
#
_symmetry.space_group_name_H-M   'P 1'
#
loop_
_entity.id
_entity.type
_entity.pdbx_description
1 polymer ?
#
loop_
_entity_poly.entity_id
_entity_poly.type
_entity_poly.pdbx_seq_one_letter_code
_entity_poly.pdbx_strand_id
1 'polypeptide(L)'
;MKLFKQKLAILLVLLTGAFVSQADGFCVAKPIEVFNQDRPSKDSVIKILAIGNSFSDDAIEHYLYGLAKAGGYKVIIGNLYIGGAPLDLHLKNAQGNLDAYEYRKT
;
A
#
# COMPACT_ATOMS: atom_id res chain seq x y z
N MET A 1 -8.50 34.68 59.56
CA MET A 1 -8.00 35.20 58.25
C MET A 1 -7.46 34.13 57.29
N LYS A 2 -7.00 32.94 57.72
CA LYS A 2 -6.50 31.89 56.81
C LYS A 2 -7.60 31.20 55.98
N LEU A 3 -8.75 30.90 56.60
CA LEU A 3 -9.88 30.23 55.92
C LEU A 3 -10.49 31.05 54.76
N PHE A 4 -10.52 32.39 54.87
CA PHE A 4 -11.10 33.27 53.85
C PHE A 4 -10.21 33.38 52.61
N LYS A 5 -8.88 33.42 52.81
CA LYS A 5 -7.90 33.39 51.71
C LYS A 5 -7.95 32.08 50.93
N GLN A 6 -8.16 30.96 51.63
CA GLN A 6 -8.24 29.64 51.00
C GLN A 6 -9.53 29.48 50.18
N LYS A 7 -10.68 29.94 50.71
CA LYS A 7 -11.95 29.94 49.97
C LYS A 7 -11.95 30.93 48.80
N LEU A 8 -11.30 32.08 48.94
CA LEU A 8 -11.12 33.06 47.85
C LEU A 8 -10.21 32.53 46.73
N ALA A 9 -9.13 31.82 47.10
CA ALA A 9 -8.25 31.17 46.12
C ALA A 9 -8.98 30.06 45.35
N ILE A 10 -9.81 29.26 46.03
CA ILE A 10 -10.61 28.20 45.39
C ILE A 10 -11.67 28.81 44.44
N LEU A 11 -12.30 29.92 44.83
CA LEU A 11 -13.28 30.62 44.00
C LEU A 11 -12.63 31.25 42.74
N LEU A 12 -11.40 31.77 42.86
CA LEU A 12 -10.65 32.36 41.73
C LEU A 12 -10.17 31.28 40.73
N VAL A 13 -9.80 30.09 41.21
CA VAL A 13 -9.42 28.94 40.37
C VAL A 13 -10.64 28.38 39.63
N LEU A 14 -11.82 28.36 40.27
CA LEU A 14 -13.05 27.92 39.62
C LEU A 14 -13.56 28.92 38.54
N LEU A 15 -13.32 30.23 38.72
CA LEU A 15 -13.70 31.23 37.70
C LEU A 15 -12.82 31.21 36.44
N THR A 16 -11.57 30.75 36.55
CA THR A 16 -10.63 30.67 35.42
C THR A 16 -10.73 29.36 34.63
N GLY A 17 -11.32 28.31 35.21
CA GLY A 17 -11.52 27.01 34.55
C GLY A 17 -12.67 26.96 33.53
N ALA A 18 -13.52 28.00 33.45
CA ALA A 18 -14.69 28.01 32.57
C ALA A 18 -14.44 28.60 31.16
N PHE A 19 -13.22 29.06 30.86
CA PHE A 19 -12.87 29.64 29.55
C PHE A 19 -11.66 28.94 28.93
N VAL A 20 -11.81 27.65 28.63
CA VAL A 20 -11.09 27.06 27.49
C VAL A 20 -12.16 26.55 26.54
N SER A 21 -12.66 27.49 25.73
CA SER A 21 -13.43 27.19 24.54
C SER A 21 -12.61 26.23 23.69
N GLN A 22 -13.24 25.13 23.30
CA GLN A 22 -12.73 24.15 22.36
C GLN A 22 -12.38 24.89 21.07
N ALA A 23 -11.13 25.32 20.92
CA ALA A 23 -10.60 25.66 19.62
C ALA A 23 -10.52 24.33 18.90
N ASP A 24 -11.30 24.18 17.84
CA ASP A 24 -11.21 23.06 16.91
C ASP A 24 -9.75 22.91 16.51
N GLY A 25 -9.09 21.94 17.15
CA GLY A 25 -7.71 21.63 16.86
C GLY A 25 -7.68 21.22 15.40
N PHE A 26 -7.04 22.04 14.57
CA PHE A 26 -6.56 21.57 13.28
C PHE A 26 -5.69 20.35 13.57
N CYS A 27 -6.26 19.17 13.38
CA CYS A 27 -5.54 17.93 13.48
C CYS A 27 -4.55 17.94 12.32
N VAL A 28 -3.27 18.16 12.63
CA VAL A 28 -2.19 17.74 11.74
C VAL A 28 -2.46 16.27 11.47
N ALA A 29 -2.86 15.93 10.24
CA ALA A 29 -3.03 14.55 9.84
C ALA A 29 -1.76 13.82 10.27
N LYS A 30 -1.90 12.79 11.11
CA LYS A 30 -0.78 11.92 11.44
C LYS A 30 -0.15 11.52 10.11
N PRO A 31 1.20 11.52 9.99
CA PRO A 31 1.84 10.97 8.82
C PRO A 31 1.19 9.61 8.56
N ILE A 32 0.76 9.38 7.33
CA ILE A 32 0.31 8.05 6.91
C ILE A 32 1.50 7.15 7.21
N GLU A 33 1.42 6.37 8.28
CA GLU A 33 2.29 5.21 8.46
C GLU A 33 1.89 4.27 7.34
N VAL A 34 2.59 4.38 6.21
CA VAL A 34 2.45 3.44 5.09
C VAL A 34 2.71 2.06 5.69
N PHE A 35 1.63 1.29 5.80
CA PHE A 35 1.59 -0.03 6.45
C PHE A 35 2.86 -0.84 6.15
N ASN A 36 3.70 -1.03 7.18
CA ASN A 36 4.91 -1.84 7.06
C ASN A 36 4.63 -3.33 7.33
N GLN A 37 3.41 -3.82 7.07
CA GLN A 37 2.97 -5.13 7.59
C GLN A 37 2.93 -6.28 6.58
N ASP A 38 3.06 -6.05 5.26
CA ASP A 38 2.88 -7.15 4.28
C ASP A 38 4.02 -7.30 3.27
N ARG A 39 5.27 -7.02 3.66
CA ARG A 39 6.41 -7.36 2.78
C ARG A 39 6.57 -8.88 2.75
N PRO A 40 6.60 -9.52 1.56
CA PRO A 40 6.84 -10.95 1.48
C PRO A 40 8.17 -11.31 2.14
N SER A 41 8.19 -12.44 2.87
CA SER A 41 9.41 -12.95 3.49
C SER A 41 10.52 -13.11 2.44
N LYS A 42 11.76 -12.81 2.82
CA LYS A 42 12.94 -13.02 1.97
C LYS A 42 13.23 -14.50 1.74
N ASP A 43 12.74 -15.35 2.65
CA ASP A 43 12.91 -16.78 2.57
C ASP A 43 11.91 -17.44 1.62
N SER A 44 10.76 -16.78 1.38
CA SER A 44 9.75 -17.27 0.44
C SER A 44 10.07 -16.89 -0.99
N VAL A 45 9.50 -17.65 -1.92
CA VAL A 45 9.58 -17.37 -3.36
C VAL A 45 8.29 -16.70 -3.80
N ILE A 46 8.41 -15.51 -4.36
CA ILE A 46 7.29 -14.76 -4.94
C ILE A 46 7.09 -15.25 -6.38
N LYS A 47 5.87 -15.66 -6.72
CA LYS A 47 5.51 -16.11 -8.07
C LYS A 47 4.61 -15.07 -8.70
N ILE A 48 5.07 -14.48 -9.80
CA ILE A 48 4.39 -13.42 -10.53
C ILE A 48 3.99 -13.99 -11.88
N LEU A 49 2.72 -13.82 -12.26
CA LEU A 49 2.22 -14.15 -13.59
C LEU A 49 1.53 -12.91 -14.16
N ALA A 50 2.05 -12.38 -15.26
CA ALA A 50 1.34 -11.40 -16.07
C ALA A 50 0.60 -12.10 -17.21
N ILE A 51 -0.58 -11.58 -17.54
CA ILE A 51 -1.37 -11.99 -18.69
C ILE A 51 -1.68 -10.71 -19.44
N GLY A 52 -1.15 -10.57 -20.66
CA GLY A 52 -1.26 -9.30 -21.35
C GLY A 52 -0.60 -9.27 -22.72
N ASN A 53 -0.03 -8.10 -23.01
CA ASN A 53 0.52 -7.73 -24.31
C ASN A 53 1.87 -7.01 -24.12
N SER A 54 2.26 -6.14 -25.06
CA SER A 54 3.49 -5.35 -24.98
C SER A 54 3.66 -4.59 -23.66
N PHE A 55 2.57 -4.13 -23.03
CA PHE A 55 2.66 -3.44 -21.74
C PHE A 55 3.12 -4.36 -20.60
N SER A 56 2.72 -5.63 -20.63
CA SER A 56 3.24 -6.59 -19.66
C SER A 56 4.71 -6.90 -19.92
N ASP A 57 5.10 -7.04 -21.18
CA ASP A 57 6.50 -7.27 -21.60
C ASP A 57 7.43 -6.17 -21.07
N ASP A 58 7.10 -4.91 -21.39
CA ASP A 58 7.82 -3.71 -20.95
C ASP A 58 7.98 -3.63 -19.42
N ALA A 59 7.00 -4.14 -18.66
CA ALA A 59 6.98 -4.04 -17.21
C ALA A 59 7.84 -5.10 -16.51
N ILE A 60 7.87 -6.35 -17.00
CA ILE A 60 8.37 -7.47 -16.18
C ILE A 60 9.56 -8.22 -16.78
N GLU A 61 9.80 -8.17 -18.09
CA GLU A 61 10.74 -9.09 -18.74
C GLU A 61 12.22 -8.67 -18.59
N HIS A 62 12.50 -7.37 -18.46
CA HIS A 62 13.89 -6.87 -18.52
C HIS A 62 14.50 -6.54 -17.15
N TYR A 63 13.78 -5.80 -16.29
CA TYR A 63 14.38 -5.20 -15.10
C TYR A 63 13.84 -5.73 -13.77
N LEU A 64 12.59 -6.21 -13.74
CA LEU A 64 11.92 -6.57 -12.48
C LEU A 64 12.65 -7.68 -11.72
N TYR A 65 13.14 -8.70 -12.43
CA TYR A 65 13.94 -9.78 -11.81
C TYR A 65 15.20 -9.23 -11.13
N GLY A 66 15.96 -8.38 -11.82
CA GLY A 66 17.19 -7.79 -11.30
C GLY A 66 16.94 -6.90 -10.08
N LEU A 67 15.88 -6.09 -10.13
CA LEU A 67 15.44 -5.25 -9.01
C LEU A 67 15.03 -6.08 -7.80
N ALA A 68 14.24 -7.13 -8.00
CA ALA A 68 13.81 -8.03 -6.92
C ALA A 68 15.00 -8.75 -6.28
N LYS A 69 15.93 -9.25 -7.10
CA LYS A 69 17.16 -9.89 -6.65
C LYS A 69 18.05 -8.93 -5.86
N ALA A 70 18.24 -7.69 -6.34
CA ALA A 70 18.99 -6.66 -5.63
C ALA A 70 18.35 -6.30 -4.28
N GLY A 71 17.01 -6.35 -4.22
CA GLY A 71 16.25 -6.22 -2.97
C GLY A 71 16.34 -7.43 -2.05
N GLY A 72 16.96 -8.55 -2.45
CA GLY A 72 17.04 -9.79 -1.67
C GLY A 72 15.79 -10.67 -1.72
N TYR A 73 14.90 -10.46 -2.69
CA TYR A 73 13.73 -11.31 -2.90
C TYR A 73 14.03 -12.42 -3.90
N LYS A 74 13.49 -13.61 -3.63
CA LYS A 74 13.47 -14.73 -4.59
C LYS A 74 12.18 -14.62 -5.40
N VAL A 75 12.29 -14.49 -6.71
CA VAL A 75 11.13 -14.32 -7.60
C VAL A 75 11.16 -15.33 -8.76
N ILE A 76 9.99 -15.73 -9.20
CA ILE A 76 9.74 -16.42 -10.46
C ILE A 76 8.73 -15.57 -11.23
N ILE A 77 9.06 -15.18 -12.45
CA ILE A 77 8.23 -14.29 -13.26
C ILE A 77 7.81 -15.03 -14.52
N GLY A 78 6.50 -15.11 -14.75
CA GLY A 78 5.90 -15.63 -15.98
C GLY A 78 5.14 -14.53 -16.70
N ASN A 79 5.20 -14.54 -18.04
CA ASN A 79 4.38 -13.69 -18.90
C ASN A 79 3.61 -14.57 -19.89
N LEU A 80 2.29 -14.42 -19.93
CA LEU A 80 1.43 -14.95 -20.98
C LEU A 80 1.15 -13.82 -21.97
N TYR A 81 1.92 -13.82 -23.06
CA TYR A 81 1.98 -12.72 -24.00
C TYR A 81 1.13 -12.97 -25.25
N ILE A 82 0.34 -11.97 -25.64
CA ILE A 82 -0.28 -11.83 -26.97
C ILE A 82 -0.12 -10.37 -27.43
N GLY A 83 0.56 -10.14 -28.55
CA GLY A 83 0.80 -8.79 -29.07
C GLY A 83 -0.50 -8.01 -29.35
N GLY A 84 -0.62 -6.81 -28.79
CA GLY A 84 -1.78 -5.92 -28.98
C GLY A 84 -3.10 -6.44 -28.40
N ALA A 85 -3.09 -7.46 -27.54
CA ALA A 85 -4.32 -8.08 -27.05
C ALA A 85 -5.18 -7.14 -26.18
N PRO A 86 -6.49 -7.01 -26.50
CA PRO A 86 -7.48 -6.40 -25.62
C PRO A 86 -8.03 -7.40 -24.57
N LEU A 87 -8.73 -6.90 -23.56
CA LEU A 87 -9.27 -7.73 -22.46
C LEU A 87 -10.30 -8.77 -22.90
N ASP A 88 -11.12 -8.47 -23.90
CA ASP A 88 -12.14 -9.39 -24.44
C ASP A 88 -11.50 -10.60 -25.12
N LEU A 89 -10.35 -10.42 -25.79
CA LEU A 89 -9.58 -11.53 -26.34
C LEU A 89 -9.08 -12.47 -25.23
N HIS A 90 -8.56 -11.91 -24.13
CA HIS A 90 -8.13 -12.71 -22.99
C HIS A 90 -9.28 -13.51 -22.37
N LEU A 91 -10.45 -12.89 -22.23
CA LEU A 91 -11.66 -13.54 -21.73
C LEU A 91 -12.09 -14.69 -22.64
N LYS A 92 -12.13 -14.46 -23.96
CA LYS A 92 -12.48 -15.49 -24.95
C LYS A 92 -11.53 -16.68 -24.88
N ASN A 93 -10.22 -16.43 -24.80
CA ASN A 93 -9.21 -17.48 -24.71
C ASN A 93 -9.35 -18.29 -23.42
N ALA A 94 -9.62 -17.64 -22.29
CA ALA A 94 -9.83 -18.31 -21.01
C ALA A 94 -11.09 -19.18 -21.00
N GLN A 95 -12.21 -18.68 -21.54
CA GLN A 95 -13.46 -19.42 -21.65
C GLN A 95 -13.37 -20.62 -22.60
N GLY A 96 -12.64 -20.45 -23.70
CA GLY A 96 -12.46 -21.48 -24.72
C GLY A 96 -11.33 -22.47 -24.42
N ASN A 97 -10.58 -22.28 -23.32
CA ASN A 97 -9.34 -23.04 -23.04
C ASN A 97 -8.39 -23.10 -24.25
N LEU A 98 -8.17 -21.94 -24.88
CA LEU A 98 -7.41 -21.84 -26.12
C LEU A 98 -5.90 -21.75 -25.84
N ASP A 99 -5.10 -22.50 -26.58
CA ASP A 99 -3.64 -22.43 -26.59
C ASP A 99 -3.17 -21.26 -27.47
N ALA A 100 -3.35 -20.04 -26.96
CA ALA A 100 -3.19 -18.80 -27.73
C ALA A 100 -2.04 -17.90 -27.22
N TYR A 101 -1.38 -18.27 -26.13
CA TYR A 101 -0.41 -17.42 -25.44
C TYR A 101 1.01 -17.90 -25.67
N GLU A 102 1.94 -16.96 -25.88
CA GLU A 102 3.36 -17.24 -25.73
C GLU A 102 3.74 -17.18 -24.25
N TYR A 103 4.11 -18.31 -23.65
CA TYR A 103 4.58 -18.33 -22.27
C TYR A 103 6.08 -18.07 -22.18
N ARG A 104 6.45 -16.97 -21.52
CA ARG A 104 7.83 -16.57 -21.26
C ARG A 104 8.11 -16.59 -19.76
N LYS A 105 9.31 -17.01 -19.34
CA LYS A 105 9.63 -17.21 -17.91
C LYS A 105 11.08 -16.86 -17.58
N THR A 106 11.27 -16.17 -16.46
CA THR A 106 12.57 -15.80 -15.87
C THR A 106 12.59 -16.03 -14.36
#